data_AF-A0A661J0I1-F1
#
_entry.id   AF-A0A661J0I1-F1
#
_cell.length_a   1.000
_cell.length_b   1.000
_cell.length_c   1.000
_cell.angle_alpha   90.00
_cell.angle_beta   90.00
_cell.angle_gamma   90.00
#
_symmetry.space_group_name_H-M   'P 1'
#
loop_
_entity.id
_entity.type
_entity.pdbx_description
1 polymer ?
#
loop_
_entity_poly.entity_id
_entity_poly.type
_entity_poly.pdbx_seq_one_letter_code
_entity_poly.pdbx_strand_id
1 'polypeptide(L)'
;EPLSFREIGPRKAFLIICEDGVRVEEIELGSQREYRILNWKVGVDVQEGELSGRLKELSQQQRVFFRVVLEGMVREGRLLHLQLQEMPPNVEVVDRTLDLSRIKADPLLEAFYRVVKERGEGEIWDRVLVRGLSLLGHED
;
A
#
# COMPACT_ATOMS: atom_id res chain seq x y z
N GLU A 1 3.56 12.67 -17.51
CA GLU A 1 3.28 12.14 -16.15
C GLU A 1 2.99 10.65 -16.17
N PRO A 2 3.41 9.88 -15.14
CA PRO A 2 2.94 8.52 -14.93
C PRO A 2 1.42 8.49 -14.82
N LEU A 3 0.77 7.56 -15.53
CA LEU A 3 -0.68 7.37 -15.43
C LEU A 3 -1.05 6.36 -14.32
N SER A 4 -0.06 5.61 -13.81
CA SER A 4 -0.23 4.67 -12.71
C SER A 4 1.05 4.41 -11.92
N PHE A 5 0.90 3.86 -10.71
CA PHE A 5 1.99 3.44 -9.81
C PHE A 5 2.82 2.25 -10.35
N ARG A 6 2.41 1.65 -11.47
CA ARG A 6 3.14 0.56 -12.14
C ARG A 6 4.18 1.08 -13.11
N GLU A 7 4.08 2.34 -13.51
CA GLU A 7 4.95 2.92 -14.51
C GLU A 7 6.17 3.56 -13.85
N ILE A 8 7.25 2.79 -13.74
CA ILE A 8 8.51 3.23 -13.13
C ILE A 8 9.44 3.77 -14.21
N GLY A 9 10.09 4.91 -13.95
CA GLY A 9 11.15 5.46 -14.79
C GLY A 9 10.79 6.71 -15.60
N PRO A 10 11.79 7.29 -16.30
CA PRO A 10 11.63 8.51 -17.09
C PRO A 10 10.67 8.29 -18.25
N ARG A 11 9.85 9.29 -18.54
CA ARG A 11 8.96 9.26 -19.70
C ARG A 11 9.77 9.46 -20.97
N LYS A 12 9.38 8.79 -22.05
CA LYS A 12 10.02 8.91 -23.35
C LYS A 12 9.00 9.36 -24.39
N ALA A 13 9.44 10.23 -25.29
CA ALA A 13 8.82 10.44 -26.58
C ALA A 13 9.69 9.80 -27.66
N PHE A 14 9.08 9.40 -28.77
CA PHE A 14 9.80 8.87 -29.93
C PHE A 14 9.62 9.87 -31.07
N LEU A 15 10.73 10.41 -31.56
CA LEU A 15 10.75 11.25 -32.75
C LEU A 15 11.02 10.36 -33.96
N ILE A 16 10.06 10.32 -34.88
CA ILE A 16 10.17 9.56 -36.13
C ILE A 16 10.59 10.52 -37.23
N ILE A 17 11.73 10.24 -37.87
CA ILE A 17 12.33 11.07 -38.91
C ILE A 17 12.35 10.25 -40.21
N CYS A 18 11.72 10.80 -41.25
CA CYS A 18 11.49 10.12 -42.53
C CYS A 18 12.24 10.84 -43.66
N GLU A 19 13.56 10.94 -43.57
CA GLU A 19 14.44 11.48 -44.62
C GLU A 19 15.45 10.39 -45.01
N ASP A 20 15.39 9.93 -46.27
CA ASP A 20 16.17 8.82 -46.82
C ASP A 20 16.14 7.50 -46.01
N GLY A 21 14.97 7.19 -45.44
CA GLY A 21 14.72 6.00 -44.62
C GLY A 21 13.83 6.30 -43.43
N VAL A 22 13.73 5.36 -42.49
CA VAL A 22 13.03 5.57 -41.21
C VAL A 22 14.06 5.54 -40.08
N ARG A 23 14.18 6.65 -39.36
CA ARG A 23 15.00 6.79 -38.17
C ARG A 23 14.12 7.12 -36.97
N VAL A 24 14.38 6.48 -35.84
CA VAL A 24 13.68 6.73 -34.57
C VAL A 24 14.70 7.24 -33.57
N GLU A 25 14.44 8.41 -32.99
CA GLU A 25 15.20 8.96 -31.87
C GLU A 25 14.36 8.90 -30.59
N GLU A 26 14.95 8.44 -29.49
CA GLU A 26 14.32 8.49 -28.17
C GLU A 26 14.63 9.82 -27.48
N ILE A 27 13.59 10.50 -27.02
CA ILE A 27 13.69 11.74 -26.26
C ILE A 27 13.21 11.47 -24.84
N GLU A 28 14.09 11.61 -23.85
CA GLU A 28 13.68 11.57 -22.45
C GLU A 28 12.95 12.85 -22.06
N LEU A 29 11.69 12.72 -21.67
CA LEU A 29 10.83 13.79 -21.16
C LEU A 29 11.00 14.00 -19.64
N GLY A 30 11.72 13.10 -18.96
CA GLY A 30 11.88 13.08 -17.50
C GLY A 30 10.61 12.64 -16.75
N SER A 31 10.52 13.02 -15.48
CA SER A 31 9.31 12.89 -14.64
C SER A 31 9.11 14.21 -13.91
N GLN A 32 7.93 14.84 -13.98
CA GLN A 32 7.69 16.09 -13.24
C GLN A 32 7.44 15.85 -11.75
N ARG A 33 7.07 14.63 -11.37
CA ARG A 33 6.71 14.27 -9.99
C ARG A 33 7.61 13.17 -9.46
N GLU A 34 8.03 13.35 -8.21
CA GLU A 34 8.81 12.35 -7.48
C GLU A 34 7.91 11.18 -7.09
N TYR A 35 8.48 9.97 -7.00
CA TYR A 35 7.76 8.79 -6.54
C TYR A 35 8.37 8.29 -5.24
N ARG A 36 7.55 8.07 -4.21
CA ARG A 36 7.99 7.56 -2.90
C ARG A 36 7.14 6.39 -2.44
N ILE A 37 7.80 5.35 -1.98
CA ILE A 37 7.16 4.21 -1.31
C ILE A 37 7.38 4.37 0.18
N LEU A 38 6.30 4.33 0.96
CA LEU A 38 6.31 4.37 2.41
C LEU A 38 5.75 3.05 2.93
N ASN A 39 6.51 2.35 3.76
CA ASN A 39 6.04 1.15 4.44
C ASN A 39 5.72 1.54 5.88
N TRP A 40 4.44 1.50 6.27
CA TRP A 40 4.00 1.86 7.61
C TRP A 40 3.39 0.64 8.30
N LYS A 41 3.93 0.29 9.46
CA LYS A 41 3.37 -0.71 10.37
C LYS A 41 2.52 -0.01 11.44
N VAL A 42 1.22 -0.26 11.41
CA VAL A 42 0.27 0.30 12.39
C VAL A 42 0.60 -0.21 13.79
N GLY A 43 0.67 0.72 14.75
CA GLY A 43 1.08 0.47 16.13
C GLY A 43 2.61 0.52 16.35
N VAL A 44 3.41 0.62 15.29
CA VAL A 44 4.88 0.77 15.37
C VAL A 44 5.31 2.10 14.77
N ASP A 45 5.07 2.31 13.47
CA ASP A 45 5.46 3.52 12.75
C ASP A 45 4.39 4.62 12.85
N VAL A 46 3.12 4.23 12.93
CA VAL A 46 1.97 5.13 12.97
C VAL A 46 0.89 4.55 13.86
N GLN A 47 0.32 5.38 14.74
CA GLN A 47 -0.83 4.95 15.54
C GLN A 47 -2.10 4.94 14.67
N GLU A 48 -3.02 4.01 14.93
CA GLU A 48 -4.26 3.88 14.13
C GLU A 48 -5.05 5.19 14.05
N GLY A 49 -5.15 5.94 15.16
CA GLY A 49 -5.81 7.25 15.21
C GLY A 49 -5.10 8.37 14.44
N GLU A 50 -3.82 8.19 14.08
CA GLU A 50 -3.01 9.18 13.36
C GLU A 50 -3.01 8.94 11.85
N LEU A 51 -3.42 7.75 11.38
CA LEU A 51 -3.38 7.36 9.97
C LEU A 51 -4.05 8.39 9.06
N SER A 52 -5.24 8.85 9.43
CA SER A 52 -6.00 9.84 8.65
C SER A 52 -5.23 11.17 8.52
N GLY A 53 -4.64 11.65 9.61
CA GLY A 53 -3.84 12.87 9.61
C GLY A 53 -2.60 12.75 8.72
N ARG A 54 -1.87 11.63 8.86
CA ARG A 54 -0.66 11.35 8.07
C ARG A 54 -0.96 11.22 6.58
N LEU A 55 -1.99 10.47 6.20
CA LEU A 55 -2.40 10.33 4.80
C LEU A 55 -2.83 11.68 4.21
N LYS A 56 -3.52 12.52 5.00
CA LYS A 56 -3.87 13.89 4.60
C LYS A 56 -2.63 14.76 4.39
N GLU A 57 -1.63 14.69 5.25
CA GLU A 57 -0.35 15.40 5.07
C GLU A 57 0.35 14.99 3.77
N LEU A 58 0.37 13.70 3.42
CA LEU A 58 0.93 13.23 2.16
C LEU A 58 0.16 13.78 0.95
N SER A 59 -1.17 13.78 1.02
CA SER A 59 -2.00 14.30 -0.07
C SER A 59 -1.75 15.76 -0.42
N GLN A 60 -1.30 16.58 0.54
CA GLN A 60 -0.99 18.00 0.32
C GLN A 60 0.28 18.22 -0.52
N GLN A 61 1.14 17.21 -0.63
CA GLN A 61 2.40 17.29 -1.38
C GLN A 61 2.19 16.95 -2.87
N GLN A 62 1.61 17.87 -3.63
CA GLN A 62 1.19 17.62 -5.02
C GLN A 62 2.31 17.26 -6.02
N ARG A 63 3.57 17.54 -5.68
CA ARG A 63 4.74 17.21 -6.53
C ARG A 63 5.28 15.79 -6.31
N VAL A 64 4.69 15.04 -5.40
CA VAL A 64 5.12 13.69 -5.05
C VAL A 64 3.93 12.74 -5.16
N PHE A 65 4.16 11.59 -5.79
CA PHE A 65 3.27 10.45 -5.75
C PHE A 65 3.72 9.52 -4.63
N PHE A 66 2.80 9.19 -3.72
CA PHE A 66 3.06 8.29 -2.61
C PHE A 66 2.36 6.96 -2.83
N ARG A 67 3.11 5.88 -2.65
CA ARG A 67 2.54 4.56 -2.41
C ARG A 67 2.76 4.19 -0.96
N VAL A 68 1.68 4.12 -0.19
CA VAL A 68 1.71 3.73 1.22
C VAL A 68 1.33 2.27 1.32
N VAL A 69 2.25 1.43 1.80
CA VAL A 69 1.96 0.04 2.16
C VAL A 69 1.65 0.04 3.65
N LEU A 70 0.38 -0.21 3.99
CA LEU A 70 -0.09 -0.29 5.37
C LEU A 70 -0.08 -1.75 5.82
N GLU A 71 0.66 -2.05 6.89
CA GLU A 71 0.75 -3.38 7.50
C GLU A 71 0.46 -3.30 9.00
N GLY A 72 0.20 -4.44 9.64
CA GLY A 72 -0.06 -4.52 11.08
C GLY A 72 -1.52 -4.81 11.41
N MET A 73 -1.94 -4.46 12.63
CA MET A 73 -3.29 -4.76 13.13
C MET A 73 -4.07 -3.47 13.35
N VAL A 74 -5.34 -3.48 12.97
CA VAL A 74 -6.29 -2.40 13.20
C VAL A 74 -7.48 -2.91 13.99
N ARG A 75 -8.11 -2.03 14.77
CA ARG A 75 -9.27 -2.41 15.57
C ARG A 75 -10.47 -2.73 14.71
N GLU A 76 -10.74 -1.89 13.71
CA GLU A 76 -11.87 -2.02 12.79
C GLU A 76 -11.43 -1.71 11.35
N GLY A 77 -11.27 -2.77 10.54
CA GLY A 77 -10.82 -2.66 9.15
C GLY A 77 -11.82 -1.93 8.25
N ARG A 78 -13.12 -2.02 8.57
CA ARG A 78 -14.17 -1.32 7.80
C ARG A 78 -14.02 0.20 7.83
N LEU A 79 -13.65 0.78 8.97
CA LEU A 79 -13.44 2.22 9.10
C LEU A 79 -12.21 2.67 8.32
N LEU A 80 -11.12 1.90 8.38
CA LEU A 80 -9.94 2.15 7.58
C LEU A 80 -10.30 2.08 6.08
N HIS A 81 -10.97 1.02 5.63
CA HIS A 81 -11.33 0.83 4.23
C HIS A 81 -12.13 2.00 3.64
N LEU A 82 -13.13 2.50 4.38
CA LEU A 82 -13.91 3.67 3.95
C LEU A 82 -13.03 4.92 3.79
N GLN A 83 -12.08 5.15 4.71
CA GLN A 83 -11.14 6.27 4.60
C GLN A 83 -10.21 6.14 3.40
N LEU A 84 -9.77 4.91 3.08
CA LEU A 84 -8.87 4.67 1.94
C LEU A 84 -9.53 4.91 0.59
N GLN A 85 -10.85 4.75 0.47
CA GLN A 85 -11.58 4.99 -0.79
C GLN A 85 -11.63 6.47 -1.20
N GLU A 86 -11.51 7.39 -0.25
CA GLU A 86 -11.57 8.84 -0.50
C GLU A 86 -10.19 9.47 -0.77
N MET A 87 -9.15 8.66 -0.96
CA MET A 87 -7.81 9.17 -1.14
C MET A 87 -7.63 9.86 -2.51
N PRO A 88 -6.98 11.03 -2.55
CA PRO A 88 -6.71 11.73 -3.79
C PRO A 88 -5.72 10.94 -4.66
N PRO A 89 -5.71 11.16 -5.99
CA PRO A 89 -4.98 10.33 -6.94
C PRO A 89 -3.45 10.36 -6.78
N ASN A 90 -2.90 11.27 -5.96
CA ASN A 90 -1.47 11.30 -5.66
C ASN A 90 -1.04 10.34 -4.53
N VAL A 91 -1.98 9.68 -3.84
CA VAL A 91 -1.70 8.72 -2.77
C VAL A 91 -2.40 7.39 -3.09
N GLU A 92 -1.64 6.35 -3.39
CA GLU A 92 -2.13 4.97 -3.42
C GLU A 92 -1.87 4.32 -2.08
N VAL A 93 -2.89 3.69 -1.51
CA VAL A 93 -2.74 2.90 -0.29
C VAL A 93 -2.95 1.42 -0.61
N VAL A 94 -1.92 0.62 -0.33
CA VAL A 94 -1.99 -0.84 -0.37
C VAL A 94 -2.25 -1.32 1.04
N ASP A 95 -3.50 -1.68 1.31
CA ASP A 95 -3.92 -2.20 2.62
C ASP A 95 -3.57 -3.68 2.75
N ARG A 96 -2.72 -3.99 3.74
CA ARG A 96 -2.37 -5.34 4.19
C ARG A 96 -2.59 -5.49 5.70
N THR A 97 -3.42 -4.63 6.27
CA THR A 97 -3.72 -4.67 7.70
C THR A 97 -4.63 -5.85 8.04
N LEU A 98 -4.56 -6.28 9.29
CA LEU A 98 -5.39 -7.34 9.86
C LEU A 98 -6.46 -6.71 10.74
N ASP A 99 -7.73 -7.01 10.44
CA ASP A 99 -8.88 -6.51 11.20
C ASP A 99 -9.13 -7.35 12.46
N LEU A 100 -8.85 -6.76 13.63
CA LEU A 100 -9.06 -7.42 14.92
C LEU A 100 -10.54 -7.68 15.23
N SER A 101 -11.46 -6.81 14.78
CA SER A 101 -12.89 -7.03 14.97
C SER A 101 -13.35 -8.27 14.22
N ARG A 102 -12.87 -8.44 12.99
CA ARG A 102 -13.13 -9.62 12.16
C ARG A 102 -12.53 -10.89 12.78
N ILE A 103 -11.28 -10.82 13.22
CA ILE A 103 -10.61 -11.97 13.86
C ILE A 103 -11.38 -12.44 15.09
N LYS A 104 -11.93 -11.51 15.89
CA LYS A 104 -12.71 -11.84 17.09
C LYS A 104 -14.12 -12.34 16.78
N ALA A 105 -14.68 -12.00 15.62
CA ALA A 105 -16.02 -12.43 15.22
C ALA A 105 -16.03 -13.86 14.67
N ASP A 106 -14.91 -14.35 14.15
CA ASP A 106 -14.76 -15.67 13.58
C ASP A 106 -14.03 -16.61 14.57
N PRO A 107 -14.67 -17.69 15.05
CA PRO A 107 -14.07 -18.61 16.02
C PRO A 107 -12.78 -19.29 15.54
N LEU A 108 -12.66 -19.56 14.23
CA LEU A 108 -11.48 -20.20 13.65
C LEU A 108 -10.31 -19.21 13.57
N LEU A 109 -10.58 -17.98 13.12
CA LEU A 109 -9.57 -16.92 13.09
C LEU A 109 -9.11 -16.56 14.50
N GLU A 110 -10.02 -16.47 15.46
CA GLU A 110 -9.71 -16.19 16.86
C GLU A 110 -8.84 -17.29 17.46
N ALA A 111 -9.21 -18.57 17.25
CA ALA A 111 -8.44 -19.71 17.73
C ALA A 111 -7.02 -19.72 17.14
N PHE A 112 -6.89 -19.50 15.83
CA PHE A 112 -5.60 -19.40 15.17
C PHE A 112 -4.76 -18.24 15.73
N TYR A 113 -5.36 -17.05 15.86
CA TYR A 113 -4.70 -15.88 16.41
C TYR A 113 -4.15 -16.13 17.83
N ARG A 114 -4.95 -16.77 18.71
CA ARG A 114 -4.54 -17.10 20.08
C ARG A 114 -3.36 -18.08 20.09
N VAL A 115 -3.43 -19.16 19.31
CA VAL A 115 -2.34 -20.15 19.23
C VAL A 115 -1.03 -19.51 18.78
N VAL A 116 -1.08 -18.64 17.77
CA VAL A 116 0.12 -17.96 17.26
C VAL A 116 0.68 -16.97 18.29
N LYS A 117 -0.19 -16.22 18.99
CA LYS A 117 0.24 -15.30 20.05
C LYS A 117 0.87 -16.01 21.25
N GLU A 118 0.35 -17.18 21.64
CA GLU A 118 0.87 -17.99 22.76
C GLU A 118 2.25 -18.61 22.44
N ARG A 119 2.56 -18.84 21.17
CA ARG A 119 3.84 -19.44 20.72
C ARG A 119 5.03 -18.47 20.77
N GLY A 120 4.79 -17.17 20.95
CA GLY A 120 5.81 -16.16 21.21
C GLY A 120 5.84 -14.99 20.23
N GLU A 121 6.71 -14.02 20.53
CA GLU A 121 6.94 -12.83 19.72
C GLU A 121 8.11 -13.04 18.74
N GLY A 122 8.09 -12.32 17.61
CA GLY A 122 9.19 -12.33 16.63
C GLY A 122 8.69 -12.34 15.18
N GLU A 123 9.55 -11.91 14.24
CA GLU A 123 9.19 -11.78 12.82
C GLU A 123 8.60 -13.06 12.21
N ILE A 124 9.08 -14.23 12.62
CA ILE A 124 8.58 -15.52 12.12
C ILE A 124 7.12 -15.70 12.49
N TRP A 125 6.75 -15.41 13.74
CA TRP A 125 5.37 -15.55 14.22
C TRP A 125 4.46 -14.48 13.64
N ASP A 126 4.96 -13.25 13.43
CA ASP A 126 4.25 -12.20 12.69
C ASP A 126 3.93 -12.66 11.26
N ARG A 127 4.90 -13.26 10.54
CA ARG A 127 4.68 -13.79 9.19
C ARG A 127 3.70 -14.95 9.18
N VAL A 128 3.80 -15.88 10.14
CA VAL A 128 2.86 -17.00 10.30
C VAL A 128 1.45 -16.46 10.56
N LEU A 129 1.32 -15.44 11.40
CA LEU A 129 0.05 -14.82 11.72
C LEU A 129 -0.61 -14.20 10.49
N VAL A 130 0.12 -13.33 9.77
CA VAL A 130 -0.37 -12.66 8.56
C VAL A 130 -0.74 -13.70 7.49
N ARG A 131 0.15 -14.66 7.22
CA ARG A 131 -0.10 -15.64 6.16
C ARG A 131 -1.23 -16.60 6.52
N GLY A 132 -1.29 -17.07 7.76
CA GLY A 132 -2.34 -17.97 8.22
C GLY A 132 -3.71 -17.30 8.22
N LEU A 133 -3.82 -16.07 8.73
CA LEU A 133 -5.07 -15.31 8.68
C LEU A 133 -5.51 -14.99 7.24
N SER A 134 -4.57 -14.69 6.34
CA SER A 134 -4.88 -14.52 4.92
C SER A 134 -5.43 -15.79 4.27
N LEU A 135 -4.92 -16.97 4.64
CA LEU A 135 -5.40 -18.25 4.11
C LEU A 135 -6.74 -18.67 4.70
N LEU A 136 -6.97 -18.39 5.98
CA LEU A 136 -8.21 -18.72 6.68
C LEU A 136 -9.32 -17.69 6.42
N GLY A 137 -8.95 -16.45 6.10
CA GLY A 137 -9.85 -15.34 5.85
C GLY A 137 -10.20 -15.13 4.37
N HIS A 138 -9.92 -16.08 3.49
CA HIS A 138 -10.54 -16.09 2.16
C HIS A 138 -11.92 -16.76 2.27
N GLU A 139 -12.94 -15.95 2.52
CA GLU A 139 -14.23 -16.16 1.87
C GLU A 139 -14.15 -15.45 0.51
N ASP A 140 -14.68 -16.10 -0.52
CA ASP A 140 -14.65 -15.68 -1.93
C ASP A 140 -15.03 -14.21 -2.20
#